data_AF-A0A0R3S1L8-F1
#
_entry.id   AF-A0A0R3S1L8-F1
#
_cell.length_a   1.000
_cell.length_b   1.000
_cell.length_c   1.000
_cell.angle_alpha   90.00
_cell.angle_beta   90.00
_cell.angle_gamma   90.00
#
_symmetry.space_group_name_H-M   'P 1'
#
loop_
_entity.id
_entity.type
_entity.pdbx_description
1 polymer ?
#
loop_
_entity_poly.entity_id
_entity_poly.type
_entity_poly.pdbx_seq_one_letter_code
_entity_poly.pdbx_strand_id
1 'polypeptide(L)'
;MLTMKYGKHQMMLIKKRMNVESWIDGQLNELYKTATDDIDIDVDAVLDLNTESERRLYVMELLRKTHCPATELQIHDFLNQLMQKLDML
;
A
#
# COMPACT_ATOMS: atom_id res chain seq x y z
N MET A 1 15.18 8.77 -26.84
CA MET A 1 13.95 9.02 -26.06
C MET A 1 12.96 7.90 -26.35
N LEU A 2 12.73 7.01 -25.38
CA LEU A 2 11.74 5.92 -25.50
C LEU A 2 10.36 6.50 -25.12
N THR A 3 9.60 7.00 -26.09
CA THR A 3 8.18 7.29 -25.85
C THR A 3 7.40 5.99 -25.97
N MET A 4 7.25 5.27 -24.86
CA MET A 4 6.33 4.13 -24.78
C MET A 4 4.92 4.61 -25.11
N LYS A 5 4.27 3.99 -26.10
CA LYS A 5 2.88 4.29 -26.51
C LYS A 5 1.91 3.65 -25.51
N TYR A 6 1.63 4.30 -24.39
CA TYR A 6 0.60 3.84 -23.46
C TYR A 6 -0.80 4.19 -24.00
N GLY A 7 -1.65 3.18 -24.21
CA GLY A 7 -3.06 3.38 -24.56
C GLY A 7 -3.86 3.99 -23.40
N LYS A 8 -5.04 4.59 -23.67
CA LYS A 8 -5.89 5.23 -22.66
C LYS A 8 -6.18 4.34 -21.44
N HIS A 9 -6.37 3.04 -21.68
CA HIS A 9 -6.60 2.04 -20.63
C HIS A 9 -5.37 1.80 -19.75
N GLN A 10 -4.18 1.66 -20.36
CA GLN A 10 -2.91 1.55 -19.63
C GLN A 10 -2.65 2.80 -18.79
N MET A 11 -2.92 3.98 -19.34
CA MET A 11 -2.84 5.24 -18.60
C MET A 11 -3.83 5.31 -17.42
N MET A 12 -5.01 4.70 -17.56
CA MET A 12 -6.01 4.63 -16.48
C MET A 12 -5.56 3.69 -15.35
N LEU A 13 -4.99 2.53 -15.69
CA LEU A 13 -4.44 1.59 -14.72
C LEU A 13 -3.25 2.19 -13.96
N ILE A 14 -2.33 2.87 -14.67
CA ILE A 14 -1.22 3.60 -14.06
C ILE A 14 -1.73 4.65 -13.07
N LYS A 15 -2.75 5.45 -13.45
CA LYS A 15 -3.34 6.47 -12.57
C LYS A 15 -4.02 5.89 -11.34
N LYS A 16 -4.73 4.76 -11.48
CA LYS A 16 -5.33 4.08 -10.33
C LYS A 16 -4.26 3.57 -9.37
N ARG A 17 -3.20 2.95 -9.88
CA ARG A 17 -2.08 2.42 -9.08
C ARG A 17 -1.37 3.55 -8.32
N MET A 18 -1.06 4.66 -9.00
CA MET A 18 -0.47 5.85 -8.38
C MET A 18 -1.35 6.43 -7.25
N ASN A 19 -2.68 6.40 -7.39
CA ASN A 19 -3.58 6.87 -6.33
C ASN A 19 -3.54 5.98 -5.09
N VAL A 20 -3.35 4.67 -5.25
CA VAL A 20 -3.22 3.74 -4.12
C VAL A 20 -1.86 3.91 -3.45
N GLU A 21 -0.77 4.00 -4.21
CA GLU A 21 0.58 4.27 -3.69
C GLU A 21 0.61 5.58 -2.90
N SER A 22 0.13 6.69 -3.49
CA SER A 22 0.10 7.98 -2.79
C SER A 22 -0.78 7.98 -1.53
N TRP A 23 -1.84 7.17 -1.49
CA TRP A 23 -2.65 7.00 -0.28
C TRP A 23 -1.91 6.19 0.79
N ILE A 24 -1.22 5.11 0.41
CA ILE A 24 -0.38 4.30 1.29
C ILE A 24 0.67 5.19 1.95
N ASP A 25 1.40 6.00 1.18
CA ASP A 25 2.41 6.92 1.70
C ASP A 25 1.83 7.88 2.75
N GLY A 26 0.63 8.42 2.48
CA GLY A 26 -0.08 9.27 3.42
C GLY A 26 -0.42 8.55 4.73
N GLN A 27 -0.93 7.33 4.65
CA GLN A 27 -1.27 6.53 5.83
C GLN A 27 -0.04 6.08 6.61
N LEU A 28 1.04 5.69 5.95
CA LEU A 28 2.29 5.34 6.60
C LEU A 28 2.87 6.55 7.34
N ASN A 29 2.82 7.75 6.75
CA ASN A 29 3.20 8.97 7.46
C ASN A 29 2.38 9.22 8.74
N GLU A 30 1.07 8.97 8.72
CA GLU A 30 0.20 9.08 9.89
C GLU A 30 0.49 8.02 10.95
N LEU A 31 0.73 6.77 10.54
CA LEU A 31 1.04 5.65 11.43
C LEU A 31 2.40 5.83 12.12
N TYR A 32 3.41 6.30 11.40
CA TYR A 32 4.78 6.45 11.88
C TYR A 32 5.08 7.82 12.51
N LYS A 33 4.14 8.79 12.41
CA LYS A 33 4.21 10.11 13.07
C LYS A 33 5.61 10.76 12.99
N THR A 34 6.21 10.78 11.80
CA THR A 34 7.57 11.31 11.50
C THR A 34 8.79 10.46 11.92
N ALA A 35 8.60 9.18 12.29
CA ALA A 35 9.75 8.27 12.41
C ALA A 35 10.53 8.24 11.08
N THR A 36 11.85 8.35 11.16
CA THR A 36 12.77 8.40 10.02
C THR A 36 12.93 7.08 9.28
N ASP A 37 12.19 6.06 9.68
CA ASP A 37 12.19 4.77 9.01
C ASP A 37 11.38 4.92 7.72
N ASP A 38 12.12 4.98 6.61
CA ASP A 38 11.60 5.03 5.25
C ASP A 38 10.92 3.69 4.96
N ILE A 39 9.64 3.60 5.33
CA ILE A 39 8.81 2.43 5.11
C ILE A 39 8.02 2.60 3.83
N ASP A 40 8.13 1.61 2.96
CA ASP A 40 7.41 1.53 1.69
C ASP A 40 6.73 0.17 1.58
N ILE A 41 5.49 0.16 1.05
CA ILE A 41 4.73 -1.06 0.79
C ILE A 41 4.63 -1.22 -0.72
N ASP A 42 5.32 -2.23 -1.25
CA ASP A 42 5.23 -2.60 -2.66
C ASP A 42 3.83 -3.16 -2.97
N VAL A 43 3.03 -2.36 -3.69
CA VAL A 43 1.66 -2.72 -4.09
C VAL A 43 1.64 -3.94 -5.00
N ASP A 44 2.62 -4.13 -5.88
CA ASP A 44 2.65 -5.31 -6.77
C ASP A 44 2.92 -6.57 -5.96
N ALA A 45 3.85 -6.52 -5.00
CA ALA A 45 4.11 -7.65 -4.10
C ALA A 45 2.88 -8.06 -3.29
N VAL A 46 2.05 -7.08 -2.88
CA VAL A 46 0.78 -7.37 -2.18
C VAL A 46 -0.27 -7.93 -3.15
N LEU A 47 -0.36 -7.40 -4.37
CA LEU A 47 -1.31 -7.89 -5.38
C LEU A 47 -0.99 -9.31 -5.86
N ASP A 48 0.28 -9.70 -5.89
CA ASP A 48 0.76 -11.03 -6.26
C ASP A 48 0.35 -12.13 -5.25
N LEU A 49 -0.10 -11.75 -4.05
CA LEU A 49 -0.64 -12.69 -3.06
C LEU A 49 -2.08 -13.10 -3.40
N ASN A 50 -2.37 -14.39 -3.19
CA ASN A 50 -3.60 -15.03 -3.67
C ASN A 50 -4.82 -14.71 -2.81
N THR A 51 -4.64 -14.47 -1.51
CA THR A 51 -5.75 -14.27 -0.57
C THR A 51 -5.60 -12.98 0.22
N GLU A 52 -6.73 -12.38 0.59
CA GLU A 52 -6.76 -11.20 1.47
C GLU A 52 -6.06 -11.47 2.81
N SER A 53 -6.21 -12.67 3.36
CA SER A 53 -5.53 -13.09 4.59
C SER A 53 -4.01 -13.05 4.45
N GLU A 54 -3.45 -13.55 3.34
CA GLU A 54 -2.01 -13.47 3.07
C GLU A 54 -1.54 -12.03 2.93
N ARG A 55 -2.30 -11.18 2.23
CA ARG A 55 -2.02 -9.75 2.07
C ARG A 55 -1.97 -9.02 3.41
N ARG A 56 -2.99 -9.24 4.26
CA ARG A 56 -3.06 -8.67 5.61
C ARG A 56 -1.86 -9.10 6.45
N LEU A 57 -1.52 -10.40 6.44
CA LEU A 57 -0.38 -10.93 7.19
C LEU A 57 0.95 -10.33 6.70
N TYR A 58 1.16 -10.24 5.38
CA TYR A 58 2.37 -9.66 4.81
C TYR A 58 2.58 -8.22 5.29
N VAL A 59 1.56 -7.36 5.14
CA VAL A 59 1.64 -5.96 5.54
C VAL A 59 1.78 -5.83 7.06
N MET A 60 1.06 -6.64 7.84
CA MET A 60 1.17 -6.62 9.30
C MET A 60 2.58 -7.02 9.77
N GLU A 61 3.18 -8.04 9.16
CA GLU A 61 4.56 -8.44 9.47
C GLU A 61 5.57 -7.36 9.07
N LEU A 62 5.34 -6.64 7.97
CA LEU A 62 6.18 -5.50 7.59
C LEU A 62 6.11 -4.36 8.61
N LEU A 63 4.90 -3.99 9.06
CA LEU A 63 4.68 -2.97 10.09
C LEU A 63 5.31 -3.38 11.44
N ARG A 64 5.29 -4.68 11.78
CA ARG A 64 5.94 -5.19 12.99
C ARG A 64 7.46 -5.14 12.90
N LYS A 65 8.04 -5.53 11.75
CA LYS A 65 9.50 -5.50 11.52
C LYS A 65 10.10 -4.10 11.59
N THR A 66 9.32 -3.11 11.19
CA THR A 66 9.69 -1.68 11.21
C THR A 66 9.26 -1.00 12.51
N HIS A 67 8.84 -1.77 13.52
CA HIS A 67 8.47 -1.26 14.85
C HIS A 67 7.43 -0.12 14.81
N CYS A 68 6.38 -0.29 14.01
CA CYS A 68 5.30 0.69 13.88
C CYS A 68 4.82 1.20 15.26
N PRO A 69 4.87 2.52 15.52
CA PRO A 69 4.49 3.08 16.82
C PRO A 69 2.96 3.22 16.97
N ALA A 70 2.20 2.93 15.92
CA ALA A 70 0.75 3.01 15.94
C ALA A 70 0.11 1.92 16.81
N THR A 71 -1.09 2.21 17.30
CA THR A 71 -1.86 1.22 18.08
C THR A 71 -2.39 0.10 17.18
N GLU A 72 -2.69 -1.07 17.77
CA GLU A 72 -3.30 -2.19 17.03
C GLU A 72 -4.60 -1.79 16.31
N LEU A 73 -5.39 -0.89 16.91
CA LEU A 73 -6.61 -0.37 16.28
C LEU A 73 -6.32 0.43 15.01
N GLN A 74 -5.31 1.31 15.03
CA GLN A 74 -4.92 2.10 13.87
C GLN A 74 -4.33 1.21 12.77
N ILE A 75 -3.53 0.21 13.14
CA ILE A 75 -3.00 -0.77 12.19
C ILE A 75 -4.14 -1.57 11.55
N HIS A 76 -5.10 -2.04 12.35
CA HIS A 76 -6.25 -2.79 11.84
C HIS A 76 -7.13 -1.94 10.91
N ASP A 77 -7.36 -0.68 11.24
CA ASP A 77 -8.11 0.25 10.39
C ASP A 77 -7.40 0.50 9.05
N PHE A 78 -6.09 0.77 9.10
CA PHE A 78 -5.25 0.88 7.91
C PHE A 78 -5.32 -0.37 7.02
N LEU A 79 -5.19 -1.57 7.61
CA LEU A 79 -5.27 -2.83 6.86
C LEU A 79 -6.64 -2.99 6.18
N ASN A 80 -7.74 -2.67 6.85
CA ASN A 80 -9.07 -2.76 6.25
C ASN A 80 -9.23 -1.79 5.08
N GLN A 81 -8.78 -0.54 5.24
CA GLN A 81 -8.82 0.45 4.17
C GLN A 81 -7.92 0.03 2.99
N LEU A 82 -6.74 -0.53 3.26
CA LEU A 82 -5.83 -1.04 2.23
C LEU A 82 -6.49 -2.15 1.40
N MET A 83 -7.12 -3.14 2.05
CA MET A 83 -7.82 -4.21 1.31
C MET A 83 -8.94 -3.65 0.43
N GLN A 84 -9.72 -2.68 0.92
CA GLN A 84 -10.76 -2.03 0.12
C GLN A 84 -10.18 -1.27 -1.08
N LYS A 85 -9.03 -0.60 -0.93
CA LYS A 85 -8.35 0.09 -2.04
C LYS A 85 -7.83 -0.89 -3.08
N LEU A 86 -7.26 -2.01 -2.64
CA LEU A 86 -6.75 -3.06 -3.52
C LEU A 86 -7.87 -3.73 -4.33
N ASP A 87 -9.05 -3.92 -3.75
CA ASP A 87 -10.23 -4.45 -4.46
C ASP A 87 -10.78 -3.50 -5.54
N MET A 88 -10.47 -2.20 -5.47
CA MET A 88 -10.93 -1.18 -6.44
C MET A 88 -9.97 -0.95 -7.62
N LEU A 89 -8.77 -1.52 -7.57
CA LEU A 89 -7.76 -1.41 -8.63
C LEU A 89 -8.20 -2.18 -9.88
#